data_AF-A0AAF0MKC7-F1
#
_entry.id   AF-A0AAF0MKC7-F1
#
_cell.length_a   1.000
_cell.length_b   1.000
_cell.length_c   1.000
_cell.angle_alpha   90.00
_cell.angle_beta   90.00
_cell.angle_gamma   90.00
#
_symmetry.space_group_name_H-M   'P 1'
#
loop_
_entity.id
_entity.type
_entity.pdbx_description
1 polymer ?
#
loop_
_entity_poly.entity_id
_entity_poly.type
_entity_poly.pdbx_seq_one_letter_code
_entity_poly.pdbx_strand_id
1 'polypeptide(L)'
;MTTKAQSSKGIQLAVQDPTTGNLLYFNEVKSTPEIGESAERIDVTHLGSEIHEYIRDIPDVAGGDLQFTMNCQPFLDSPTTDDESNMNLIQSLDKSKAYTWYIMYPQLNQTVTVLADFTFSMGAGAISSAIELNLTLIPRAAPVFSAYTQACTITFAKGGASGDDMESLIYAPNTVVPFPECTFTYEGYTFAGWSYSGGLLTEGESFTITQNETLTATWVANTE
;
A
#
# COMPACT_ATOMS: atom_id res chain seq x y z
N MET A 1 -10.91 -17.40 -7.50
CA MET A 1 -10.54 -16.57 -6.34
C MET A 1 -9.14 -16.06 -6.60
N THR A 2 -9.03 -14.89 -7.20
CA THR A 2 -7.74 -14.26 -7.46
C THR A 2 -7.31 -13.65 -6.14
N THR A 3 -6.30 -14.23 -5.49
CA THR A 3 -5.72 -13.71 -4.26
C THR A 3 -5.26 -12.30 -4.53
N LYS A 4 -5.93 -11.29 -3.94
CA LYS A 4 -5.47 -9.89 -3.97
C LYS A 4 -4.08 -9.87 -3.34
N ALA A 5 -3.05 -9.67 -4.15
CA ALA A 5 -1.69 -9.63 -3.67
C ALA A 5 -1.49 -8.35 -2.85
N GLN A 6 -1.20 -8.51 -1.57
CA GLN A 6 -0.91 -7.39 -0.66
C GLN A 6 0.22 -6.53 -1.24
N SER A 7 0.06 -5.20 -1.26
CA SER A 7 1.10 -4.29 -1.72
C SER A 7 2.40 -4.52 -0.95
N SER A 8 3.54 -4.32 -1.60
CA SER A 8 4.84 -4.51 -0.96
C SER A 8 4.93 -3.64 0.28
N LYS A 9 5.05 -4.27 1.47
CA LYS A 9 5.19 -3.60 2.78
C LYS A 9 3.99 -2.71 3.19
N GLY A 10 2.80 -2.96 2.62
CA GLY A 10 1.55 -2.24 2.89
C GLY A 10 1.57 -0.75 2.55
N ILE A 11 2.47 -0.35 1.66
CA ILE A 11 2.47 1.00 1.07
C ILE A 11 1.20 1.14 0.22
N GLN A 12 0.54 2.28 0.33
CA GLN A 12 -0.69 2.56 -0.41
C GLN A 12 -0.45 3.78 -1.31
N LEU A 13 -0.88 3.68 -2.57
CA LEU A 13 -0.91 4.79 -3.51
C LEU A 13 -2.36 5.15 -3.78
N ALA A 14 -2.68 6.45 -3.75
CA ALA A 14 -3.99 6.94 -4.14
C ALA A 14 -3.87 8.24 -4.94
N VAL A 15 -4.91 8.51 -5.73
CA VAL A 15 -5.12 9.80 -6.40
C VAL A 15 -6.40 10.43 -5.88
N GLN A 16 -6.40 11.74 -5.66
CA GLN A 16 -7.62 12.45 -5.29
C GLN A 16 -8.48 12.70 -6.54
N ASP A 17 -9.73 12.25 -6.50
CA ASP A 17 -10.72 12.63 -7.50
C ASP A 17 -11.03 14.14 -7.37
N PRO A 18 -10.78 14.96 -8.41
CA PRO A 18 -10.98 16.40 -8.35
C PRO A 18 -12.47 16.79 -8.26
N THR A 19 -13.39 15.87 -8.54
CA THR A 19 -14.83 16.10 -8.53
C THR A 19 -15.42 15.79 -7.16
N THR A 20 -15.06 14.64 -6.59
CA THR A 20 -15.64 14.16 -5.33
C THR A 20 -14.77 14.48 -4.12
N GLY A 21 -13.47 14.74 -4.31
CA GLY A 21 -12.48 14.89 -3.25
C GLY A 21 -12.07 13.56 -2.60
N ASN A 22 -12.67 12.44 -3.00
CA ASN A 22 -12.39 11.11 -2.48
C ASN A 22 -11.02 10.61 -2.98
N LEU A 23 -10.39 9.76 -2.18
CA LEU A 23 -9.17 9.06 -2.57
C LEU A 23 -9.52 7.78 -3.33
N LEU A 24 -8.97 7.63 -4.53
CA LEU A 24 -9.07 6.43 -5.35
C LEU A 24 -7.76 5.65 -5.19
N TYR A 25 -7.85 4.42 -4.67
CA TYR A 25 -6.67 3.62 -4.29
C TYR A 25 -6.23 2.71 -5.42
N PHE A 26 -4.91 2.54 -5.53
CA PHE A 26 -4.30 1.55 -6.39
C PHE A 26 -4.05 0.26 -5.60
N ASN A 27 -4.35 -0.86 -6.25
CA ASN A 27 -4.16 -2.19 -5.72
C ASN A 27 -2.76 -2.74 -6.05
N GLU A 28 -2.24 -3.64 -5.23
CA GLU A 28 -1.04 -4.44 -5.54
C GLU A 28 0.18 -3.61 -6.00
N VAL A 29 0.43 -2.45 -5.38
CA VAL A 29 1.64 -1.66 -5.63
C VAL A 29 2.86 -2.47 -5.20
N LYS A 30 3.69 -2.86 -6.16
CA LYS A 30 4.85 -3.77 -5.98
C LYS A 30 6.14 -3.02 -5.69
N SER A 31 6.26 -1.80 -6.19
CA SER A 31 7.41 -0.94 -5.99
C SER A 31 6.96 0.49 -5.78
N THR A 32 7.63 1.16 -4.84
CA THR A 32 7.54 2.61 -4.63
C THR A 32 8.95 3.17 -4.69
N PRO A 33 9.14 4.36 -5.28
CA PRO A 33 10.45 4.99 -5.30
C PRO A 33 10.91 5.30 -3.87
N GLU A 34 12.22 5.35 -3.65
CA GLU A 34 12.76 5.90 -2.42
C GLU A 34 12.37 7.38 -2.33
N ILE A 35 11.78 7.78 -1.20
CA ILE A 35 11.47 9.18 -0.92
C ILE A 35 12.37 9.61 0.24
N GLY A 36 13.30 10.52 -0.05
CA GLY A 36 14.27 11.07 0.91
C GLY A 36 15.39 11.80 0.17
N GLU A 37 16.15 12.64 0.87
CA GLU A 37 17.40 13.17 0.31
C GLU A 37 18.38 12.00 0.17
N SER A 38 18.72 11.62 -1.07
CA SER A 38 19.90 10.80 -1.30
C SER A 38 21.13 11.66 -1.00
N ALA A 39 21.91 11.26 0.00
CA ALA A 39 23.14 11.97 0.39
C ALA A 39 24.22 12.00 -0.71
N GLU A 40 24.02 11.30 -1.84
CA GLU A 40 25.03 11.15 -2.89
C GLU A 40 25.01 12.25 -3.97
N ARG A 41 24.13 13.26 -3.88
CA ARG A 41 24.03 14.30 -4.92
C ARG A 41 24.48 15.69 -4.50
N ILE A 42 25.45 15.79 -3.57
CA ILE A 42 26.27 17.00 -3.43
C ILE A 42 27.34 16.96 -4.53
N ASP A 43 26.91 17.14 -5.79
CA ASP A 43 27.84 17.34 -6.90
C ASP A 43 28.11 18.85 -7.02
N VAL A 44 29.21 19.28 -6.41
CA VAL A 44 29.75 20.63 -6.56
C VAL A 44 30.44 20.68 -7.92
N THR A 45 29.68 20.92 -9.00
CA THR A 45 30.29 21.04 -10.33
C THR A 45 30.07 22.43 -10.91
N HIS A 46 31.22 23.11 -11.01
CA HIS A 46 31.44 24.42 -11.55
C HIS A 46 30.91 24.60 -12.98
N LEU A 47 30.29 25.77 -13.22
CA LEU A 47 30.34 26.57 -14.45
C LEU A 47 30.59 25.85 -15.78
N GLY A 48 29.53 25.61 -16.54
CA GLY A 48 29.60 25.53 -18.00
C GLY A 48 28.62 24.54 -18.62
N SER A 49 27.55 25.08 -19.21
CA SER A 49 26.71 24.44 -20.24
C SER A 49 25.96 23.15 -19.86
N GLU A 50 24.69 23.30 -19.52
CA GLU A 50 23.55 22.94 -20.38
C GLU A 50 22.28 23.09 -19.54
N ILE A 51 21.42 24.00 -19.98
CA ILE A 51 20.25 24.48 -19.24
C ILE A 51 19.17 23.39 -19.34
N HIS A 52 19.16 22.45 -18.40
CA HIS A 52 17.89 21.88 -17.96
C HIS A 52 17.26 22.94 -17.04
N GLU A 53 16.07 23.41 -17.38
CA GLU A 53 15.33 24.40 -16.60
C GLU A 53 14.88 23.75 -15.29
N TYR A 54 15.82 23.66 -14.34
CA TYR A 54 15.57 23.36 -12.94
C TYR A 54 14.64 24.45 -12.41
N ILE A 55 13.40 24.10 -12.11
CA ILE A 55 12.52 24.99 -11.35
C ILE A 55 13.15 25.16 -9.98
N ARG A 56 13.69 26.36 -9.76
CA ARG A 56 14.78 26.70 -8.82
C ARG A 56 14.47 26.55 -7.32
N ASP A 57 13.28 26.08 -6.94
CA ASP A 57 12.79 26.13 -5.55
C ASP A 57 12.15 24.83 -5.05
N ILE A 58 12.34 23.70 -5.76
CA ILE A 58 11.94 22.38 -5.25
C ILE A 58 13.20 21.70 -4.70
N PRO A 59 13.33 21.45 -3.38
CA PRO A 59 14.44 20.64 -2.86
C PRO A 59 14.48 19.28 -3.56
N ASP A 60 15.67 18.75 -3.80
CA ASP A 60 15.99 17.52 -4.57
C ASP A 60 15.53 16.23 -3.84
N VAL A 61 14.38 16.29 -3.16
CA VAL A 61 13.58 15.14 -2.71
C VAL A 61 12.64 14.65 -3.82
N ALA A 62 12.62 15.33 -4.98
CA ALA A 62 11.73 15.05 -6.11
C ALA A 62 12.35 15.34 -7.50
N GLY A 63 13.68 15.46 -7.62
CA GLY A 63 14.36 15.74 -8.90
C GLY A 63 14.41 14.57 -9.89
N GLY A 64 13.58 13.54 -9.68
CA GLY A 64 13.41 12.40 -10.56
C GLY A 64 11.94 11.98 -10.60
N ASP A 65 11.53 11.45 -11.76
CA ASP A 65 10.21 10.88 -11.97
C ASP A 65 9.91 9.77 -10.94
N LEU A 66 8.76 9.87 -10.25
CA LEU A 66 8.35 8.86 -9.27
C LEU A 66 7.72 7.68 -9.99
N GLN A 67 8.42 6.55 -10.04
CA GLN A 67 7.98 5.37 -10.77
C GLN A 67 7.41 4.31 -9.83
N PHE A 68 6.21 3.85 -10.15
CA PHE A 68 5.48 2.82 -9.43
C PHE A 68 5.19 1.67 -10.37
N THR A 69 5.51 0.45 -9.96
CA THR A 69 5.07 -0.76 -10.65
C THR A 69 3.97 -1.42 -9.85
N MET A 70 2.90 -1.78 -10.52
CA MET A 70 1.76 -2.48 -9.93
C MET A 70 1.20 -3.48 -10.94
N ASN A 71 0.35 -4.38 -10.50
CA ASN A 71 -0.41 -5.19 -11.45
C ASN A 71 -1.49 -4.32 -12.09
N CYS A 72 -1.72 -4.48 -13.39
CA CYS A 72 -2.88 -3.89 -14.06
C CYS A 72 -4.19 -4.36 -13.41
N GLN A 73 -4.19 -5.62 -12.90
CA GLN A 73 -5.36 -6.47 -12.64
C GLN A 73 -6.30 -6.49 -13.87
N PRO A 74 -6.38 -7.59 -14.63
CA PRO A 74 -7.01 -7.57 -15.95
C PRO A 74 -8.49 -7.18 -15.85
N PHE A 75 -8.97 -6.50 -16.89
CA PHE A 75 -10.39 -6.24 -17.13
C PHE A 75 -11.15 -7.58 -17.13
N LEU A 76 -11.72 -7.93 -15.99
CA LEU A 76 -12.82 -8.89 -15.96
C LEU A 76 -14.06 -8.07 -16.31
N ASP A 77 -14.71 -8.41 -17.42
CA ASP A 77 -16.08 -7.98 -17.72
C ASP A 77 -17.09 -8.59 -16.73
N SER A 78 -16.66 -9.03 -15.55
CA SER A 78 -17.49 -9.71 -14.58
C SER A 78 -18.45 -8.68 -13.97
N PRO A 79 -19.77 -8.83 -14.16
CA PRO A 79 -20.77 -7.92 -13.62
C PRO A 79 -20.96 -8.08 -12.10
N THR A 80 -20.04 -8.77 -11.42
CA THR A 80 -20.04 -9.00 -9.98
C THR A 80 -19.04 -8.04 -9.33
N THR A 81 -19.59 -6.89 -8.92
CA THR A 81 -19.17 -6.03 -7.80
C THR A 81 -17.88 -6.41 -7.04
N ASP A 82 -16.92 -5.48 -6.98
CA ASP A 82 -15.78 -5.34 -6.03
C ASP A 82 -14.33 -5.56 -6.53
N ASP A 83 -14.10 -5.68 -7.83
CA ASP A 83 -12.72 -5.72 -8.39
C ASP A 83 -12.33 -4.40 -9.09
N GLU A 84 -11.80 -3.45 -8.31
CA GLU A 84 -11.25 -2.17 -8.79
C GLU A 84 -9.93 -2.41 -9.57
N SER A 85 -10.02 -2.46 -10.91
CA SER A 85 -8.83 -2.55 -11.76
C SER A 85 -8.04 -1.23 -11.77
N ASN A 86 -6.73 -1.32 -11.54
CA ASN A 86 -5.81 -0.18 -11.63
C ASN A 86 -5.82 0.46 -13.03
N MET A 87 -6.02 -0.35 -14.08
CA MET A 87 -6.12 0.16 -15.45
C MET A 87 -7.40 0.98 -15.66
N ASN A 88 -8.54 0.54 -15.11
CA ASN A 88 -9.79 1.31 -15.19
C ASN A 88 -9.66 2.65 -14.46
N LEU A 89 -9.01 2.65 -13.29
CA LEU A 89 -8.71 3.87 -12.56
C LEU A 89 -7.87 4.82 -13.41
N ILE A 90 -6.73 4.36 -13.94
CA ILE A 90 -5.86 5.19 -14.80
C ILE A 90 -6.58 5.71 -16.04
N GLN A 91 -7.42 4.90 -16.68
CA GLN A 91 -8.17 5.31 -17.86
C GLN A 91 -9.30 6.30 -17.56
N SER A 92 -9.77 6.34 -16.32
CA SER A 92 -10.76 7.34 -15.88
C SER A 92 -10.15 8.73 -15.66
N LEU A 93 -8.82 8.81 -15.49
CA LEU A 93 -8.10 10.07 -15.33
C LEU A 93 -7.82 10.75 -16.68
N ASP A 94 -7.92 12.08 -16.69
CA ASP A 94 -7.56 12.92 -17.83
C ASP A 94 -6.04 13.14 -17.86
N LYS A 95 -5.36 12.49 -18.81
CA LYS A 95 -3.90 12.53 -18.94
C LYS A 95 -3.33 13.92 -19.22
N SER A 96 -4.16 14.90 -19.57
CA SER A 96 -3.73 16.29 -19.76
C SER A 96 -3.69 17.12 -18.47
N LYS A 97 -4.16 16.54 -17.36
CA LYS A 97 -4.29 17.22 -16.06
C LYS A 97 -3.32 16.64 -15.03
N ALA A 98 -2.84 17.53 -14.17
CA ALA A 98 -2.17 17.16 -12.94
C ALA A 98 -3.20 16.82 -11.86
N TYR A 99 -2.85 15.86 -11.02
CA TYR A 99 -3.66 15.40 -9.90
C TYR A 99 -2.85 15.46 -8.60
N THR A 100 -3.57 15.49 -7.47
CA THR A 100 -2.97 15.32 -6.14
C THR A 100 -2.87 13.84 -5.84
N TRP A 101 -1.64 13.36 -5.67
CA TRP A 101 -1.32 11.98 -5.36
C TRP A 101 -0.91 11.84 -3.90
N TYR A 102 -1.29 10.72 -3.30
CA TYR A 102 -1.01 10.36 -1.91
C TYR A 102 -0.23 9.06 -1.89
N ILE A 103 0.99 9.12 -1.37
CA ILE A 103 1.85 7.97 -1.17
C ILE A 103 1.95 7.76 0.33
N MET A 104 1.33 6.71 0.81
CA MET A 104 1.18 6.43 2.23
C MET A 104 2.12 5.31 2.63
N TYR A 105 2.95 5.59 3.63
CA TYR A 105 3.90 4.68 4.25
C TYR A 105 3.44 4.41 5.68
N PRO A 106 2.52 3.46 5.91
CA PRO A 106 1.93 3.25 7.22
C PRO A 106 3.00 2.81 8.24
N GLN A 107 3.97 2.01 7.80
CA GLN A 107 5.16 1.59 8.58
C GLN A 107 6.05 2.74 9.04
N LEU A 108 6.07 3.85 8.32
CA LEU A 108 6.86 5.04 8.66
C LEU A 108 6.03 6.12 9.34
N ASN A 109 4.73 5.88 9.55
CA ASN A 109 3.75 6.87 9.99
C ASN A 109 3.75 8.13 9.11
N GLN A 110 3.96 7.98 7.80
CA GLN A 110 4.12 9.11 6.88
C GLN A 110 3.19 9.01 5.68
N THR A 111 2.65 10.16 5.29
CA THR A 111 1.96 10.37 4.01
C THR A 111 2.70 11.45 3.25
N VAL A 112 3.03 11.16 1.99
CA VAL A 112 3.62 12.10 1.06
C VAL A 112 2.55 12.52 0.06
N THR A 113 2.28 13.81 -0.01
CA THR A 113 1.35 14.41 -0.96
C THR A 113 2.11 15.13 -2.06
N VAL A 114 1.80 14.83 -3.31
CA VAL A 114 2.45 15.45 -4.47
C VAL A 114 1.43 15.85 -5.52
N LEU A 115 1.53 17.08 -6.02
CA LEU A 115 0.82 17.52 -7.21
C LEU A 115 1.66 17.12 -8.43
N ALA A 116 1.15 16.23 -9.28
CA ALA A 116 1.92 15.68 -10.39
C ALA A 116 1.08 15.42 -11.63
N ASP A 117 1.71 15.60 -12.80
CA ASP A 117 1.28 14.94 -14.03
C ASP A 117 1.59 13.45 -13.95
N PHE A 118 1.00 12.66 -14.83
CA PHE A 118 1.29 11.24 -14.87
C PHE A 118 1.42 10.70 -16.30
N THR A 119 2.27 9.70 -16.45
CA THR A 119 2.34 8.86 -17.64
C THR A 119 2.29 7.40 -17.20
N PHE A 120 1.93 6.49 -18.11
CA PHE A 120 1.97 5.08 -17.81
C PHE A 120 2.35 4.26 -19.03
N SER A 121 2.90 3.08 -18.76
CA SER A 121 3.14 2.04 -19.75
C SER A 121 2.71 0.69 -19.21
N MET A 122 2.48 -0.26 -20.12
CA MET A 122 2.16 -1.64 -19.77
C MET A 122 3.34 -2.54 -20.16
N GLY A 123 3.68 -3.49 -19.30
CA GLY A 123 4.66 -4.53 -19.62
C GLY A 123 4.16 -5.44 -20.75
N ALA A 124 5.08 -6.03 -21.51
CA ALA A 124 4.79 -7.07 -22.48
C ALA A 124 4.36 -8.35 -21.73
N GLY A 125 3.08 -8.48 -21.40
CA GLY A 125 2.54 -9.63 -20.68
C GLY A 125 2.72 -10.93 -21.47
N ALA A 126 3.18 -11.99 -20.79
CA ALA A 126 3.08 -13.35 -21.31
C ALA A 126 1.62 -13.83 -21.20
N ILE A 127 1.19 -14.67 -22.15
CA ILE A 127 -0.09 -15.41 -22.04
C ILE A 127 -0.04 -16.20 -20.72
N SER A 128 -1.01 -16.01 -19.82
CA SER A 128 -1.14 -16.57 -18.46
C SER A 128 -0.42 -15.86 -17.30
N SER A 129 0.13 -14.65 -17.46
CA SER A 129 0.70 -13.85 -16.35
C SER A 129 -0.03 -12.53 -16.10
N ALA A 130 0.05 -12.02 -14.87
CA ALA A 130 -0.44 -10.67 -14.55
C ALA A 130 0.32 -9.62 -15.37
N ILE A 131 -0.41 -8.74 -16.06
CA ILE A 131 0.18 -7.64 -16.82
C ILE A 131 0.63 -6.56 -15.84
N GLU A 132 1.85 -6.07 -16.01
CA GLU A 132 2.38 -4.98 -15.17
C GLU A 132 1.99 -3.61 -15.73
N LEU A 133 1.59 -2.73 -14.82
CA LEU A 133 1.37 -1.31 -15.04
C LEU A 133 2.54 -0.56 -14.42
N ASN A 134 3.26 0.21 -15.24
CA ASN A 134 4.28 1.14 -14.78
C ASN A 134 3.70 2.54 -14.84
N LEU A 135 3.40 3.12 -13.68
CA LEU A 135 2.94 4.50 -13.51
C LEU A 135 4.13 5.39 -13.18
N THR A 136 4.23 6.52 -13.86
CA THR A 136 5.25 7.52 -13.62
C THR A 136 4.58 8.83 -13.26
N LEU A 137 4.86 9.37 -12.07
CA LEU A 137 4.41 10.69 -11.66
C LEU A 137 5.52 11.71 -11.91
N ILE A 138 5.13 12.84 -12.49
CA ILE A 138 6.03 13.96 -12.80
C ILE A 138 5.60 15.14 -11.91
N PRO A 139 6.31 15.36 -10.78
CA PRO A 139 5.93 16.39 -9.81
C PRO A 139 5.94 17.80 -10.42
N ARG A 140 4.88 18.57 -10.15
CA ARG A 140 4.80 20.00 -10.48
C ARG A 140 5.18 20.92 -9.32
N ALA A 141 5.26 20.36 -8.12
CA ALA A 141 5.57 21.07 -6.89
C ALA A 141 6.33 20.15 -5.93
N ALA A 142 6.97 20.75 -4.92
CA ALA A 142 7.64 20.01 -3.87
C ALA A 142 6.64 19.08 -3.14
N PRO A 143 7.00 17.80 -2.89
CA PRO A 143 6.19 16.91 -2.08
C PRO A 143 6.03 17.43 -0.65
N VAL A 144 4.85 17.20 -0.06
CA VAL A 144 4.53 17.57 1.32
C VAL A 144 4.46 16.31 2.16
N PHE A 145 5.17 16.31 3.28
CA PHE A 145 5.21 15.20 4.24
C PHE A 145 4.28 15.48 5.41
N SER A 146 3.47 14.49 5.79
CA SER A 146 2.51 14.59 6.88
C SER A 146 2.38 13.25 7.60
N ALA A 147 1.72 13.23 8.77
CA ALA A 147 1.46 11.99 9.50
C ALA A 147 0.50 11.09 8.70
N TYR A 148 0.66 9.76 8.84
CA TYR A 148 -0.34 8.82 8.35
C TYR A 148 -1.54 8.81 9.30
N THR A 149 -2.73 9.10 8.78
CA THR A 149 -3.96 9.26 9.60
C THR A 149 -5.08 8.29 9.22
N GLN A 150 -4.82 7.34 8.33
CA GLN A 150 -5.84 6.38 7.90
C GLN A 150 -5.99 5.28 8.95
N ALA A 151 -7.25 4.96 9.30
CA ALA A 151 -7.54 3.90 10.25
C ALA A 151 -7.09 2.54 9.70
N CYS A 152 -6.56 1.70 10.58
CA CYS A 152 -6.11 0.35 10.26
C CYS A 152 -7.12 -0.67 10.76
N THR A 153 -7.46 -1.64 9.91
CA THR A 153 -8.38 -2.72 10.21
C THR A 153 -7.62 -4.02 10.48
N ILE A 154 -7.94 -4.68 11.59
CA ILE A 154 -7.45 -6.00 11.96
C ILE A 154 -8.56 -7.02 11.78
N THR A 155 -8.30 -8.00 10.93
CA THR A 155 -9.21 -9.12 10.68
C THR A 155 -8.62 -10.42 11.24
N PHE A 156 -9.47 -11.42 11.43
CA PHE A 156 -9.10 -12.68 12.06
C PHE A 156 -9.40 -13.85 11.14
N ALA A 157 -8.39 -14.67 10.86
CA ALA A 157 -8.52 -15.91 10.11
C ALA A 157 -8.50 -17.12 11.04
N LYS A 158 -9.41 -18.07 10.81
CA LYS A 158 -9.64 -19.24 11.67
C LYS A 158 -8.50 -20.25 11.72
N GLY A 159 -7.60 -20.25 10.73
CA GLY A 159 -6.47 -21.18 10.69
C GLY A 159 -6.89 -22.67 10.69
N GLY A 160 -7.99 -23.00 10.03
CA GLY A 160 -8.54 -24.36 9.98
C GLY A 160 -9.62 -24.68 11.01
N ALA A 161 -9.83 -23.81 12.00
CA ALA A 161 -10.91 -23.92 12.98
C ALA A 161 -12.29 -23.64 12.39
N SER A 162 -13.34 -23.97 13.15
CA SER A 162 -14.74 -23.67 12.85
C SER A 162 -15.32 -22.64 13.83
N GLY A 163 -16.50 -22.10 13.50
CA GLY A 163 -17.20 -21.09 14.30
C GLY A 163 -17.64 -19.87 13.48
N ASP A 164 -18.31 -18.94 14.13
CA ASP A 164 -18.66 -17.64 13.55
C ASP A 164 -17.39 -16.78 13.35
N ASP A 165 -17.42 -15.86 12.38
CA ASP A 165 -16.32 -14.91 12.18
C ASP A 165 -16.24 -13.94 13.36
N MET A 166 -15.01 -13.61 13.76
CA MET A 166 -14.76 -12.56 14.76
C MET A 166 -14.97 -11.18 14.13
N GLU A 167 -15.52 -10.26 14.92
CA GLU A 167 -15.64 -8.86 14.51
C GLU A 167 -14.25 -8.25 14.27
N SER A 168 -14.14 -7.45 13.20
CA SER A 168 -12.88 -6.77 12.88
C SER A 168 -12.63 -5.61 13.86
N LEU A 169 -11.38 -5.41 14.24
CA LEU A 169 -10.99 -4.30 15.10
C LEU A 169 -10.46 -3.14 14.24
N ILE A 170 -10.81 -1.91 14.62
CA ILE A 170 -10.39 -0.70 13.90
C ILE A 170 -9.60 0.19 14.86
N TYR A 171 -8.37 0.53 14.47
CA TYR A 171 -7.48 1.34 15.28
C TYR A 171 -6.91 2.51 14.47
N ALA A 172 -6.51 3.57 15.18
CA ALA A 172 -5.61 4.56 14.59
C ALA A 172 -4.25 3.91 14.29
N PRO A 173 -3.51 4.39 13.29
CA PRO A 173 -2.19 3.86 13.01
C PRO A 173 -1.23 4.11 14.18
N ASN A 174 -0.26 3.22 14.35
CA ASN A 174 0.71 3.17 15.44
C ASN A 174 0.10 2.96 16.83
N THR A 175 -1.12 2.43 16.89
CA THR A 175 -1.73 2.04 18.16
C THR A 175 -1.09 0.75 18.65
N VAL A 176 -0.70 0.73 19.92
CA VAL A 176 -0.31 -0.50 20.62
C VAL A 176 -1.59 -1.22 21.03
N VAL A 177 -1.78 -2.42 20.50
CA VAL A 177 -2.97 -3.24 20.69
C VAL A 177 -2.59 -4.46 21.54
N PRO A 178 -3.39 -4.79 22.57
CA PRO A 178 -3.15 -5.98 23.37
C PRO A 178 -3.42 -7.27 22.57
N PHE A 179 -2.92 -8.40 23.06
CA PHE A 179 -3.28 -9.72 22.55
C PHE A 179 -4.80 -9.88 22.45
N PRO A 180 -5.36 -10.15 21.25
CA PRO A 180 -6.79 -10.35 21.09
C PRO A 180 -7.21 -11.76 21.50
N GLU A 181 -8.28 -11.86 22.29
CA GLU A 181 -8.87 -13.15 22.67
C GLU A 181 -9.44 -13.88 21.44
N CYS A 182 -9.15 -15.17 21.32
CA CYS A 182 -9.65 -16.00 20.23
C CYS A 182 -10.99 -16.65 20.61
N THR A 183 -12.03 -16.40 19.81
CA THR A 183 -13.36 -17.01 20.01
C THR A 183 -13.60 -18.23 19.12
N PHE A 184 -12.64 -18.60 18.27
CA PHE A 184 -12.75 -19.78 17.43
C PHE A 184 -12.55 -21.07 18.22
N THR A 185 -13.07 -22.18 17.70
CA THR A 185 -12.93 -23.50 18.31
C THR A 185 -12.41 -24.51 17.31
N TYR A 186 -11.42 -25.30 17.71
CA TYR A 186 -10.89 -26.40 16.90
C TYR A 186 -10.84 -27.69 17.73
N GLU A 187 -11.76 -28.61 17.45
CA GLU A 187 -11.84 -29.91 18.13
C GLU A 187 -10.53 -30.69 18.02
N GLY A 188 -10.02 -31.16 19.16
CA GLY A 188 -8.74 -31.89 19.25
C GLY A 188 -7.50 -30.99 19.30
N TYR A 189 -7.66 -29.66 19.31
CA TYR A 189 -6.55 -28.70 19.36
C TYR A 189 -6.77 -27.65 20.45
N THR A 190 -5.68 -27.01 20.87
CA THR A 190 -5.66 -25.84 21.75
C THR A 190 -5.12 -24.64 20.99
N PHE A 191 -5.75 -23.48 21.18
CA PHE A 191 -5.29 -22.22 20.58
C PHE A 191 -3.91 -21.85 21.13
N ALA A 192 -2.94 -21.65 20.25
CA ALA A 192 -1.56 -21.35 20.60
C ALA A 192 -1.20 -19.88 20.46
N GLY A 193 -1.96 -19.11 19.68
CA GLY A 193 -1.70 -17.70 19.42
C GLY A 193 -2.05 -17.27 18.00
N TRP A 194 -1.73 -16.02 17.69
CA TRP A 194 -1.97 -15.41 16.38
C TRP A 194 -0.68 -15.31 15.58
N SER A 195 -0.67 -15.80 14.35
CA SER A 195 0.42 -15.53 13.41
C SER A 195 0.39 -14.05 13.02
N TYR A 196 1.46 -13.32 13.34
CA TYR A 196 1.63 -11.89 13.09
C TYR A 196 3.05 -11.59 12.60
N SER A 197 3.19 -10.92 11.45
CA SER A 197 4.48 -10.52 10.86
C SER A 197 5.52 -11.67 10.75
N GLY A 198 5.05 -12.90 10.53
CA GLY A 198 5.90 -14.09 10.45
C GLY A 198 6.32 -14.68 11.81
N GLY A 199 5.88 -14.10 12.93
CA GLY A 199 6.03 -14.64 14.28
C GLY A 199 4.69 -15.08 14.88
N LEU A 200 4.75 -15.68 16.07
CA LEU A 200 3.57 -16.06 16.85
C LEU A 200 3.39 -15.07 18.00
N LEU A 201 2.27 -14.35 17.99
CA LEU A 201 1.81 -13.51 19.09
C LEU A 201 1.03 -14.38 20.07
N THR A 202 1.37 -14.31 21.35
CA THR A 202 0.84 -15.14 22.45
C THR A 202 0.20 -14.30 23.56
N GLU A 203 -0.52 -14.96 24.46
CA GLU A 203 -1.26 -14.30 25.54
C GLU A 203 -0.34 -13.43 26.42
N GLY A 204 -0.76 -12.20 26.70
CA GLY A 204 0.00 -11.23 27.48
C GLY A 204 0.96 -10.36 26.65
N GLU A 205 1.14 -10.66 25.36
CA GLU A 205 1.90 -9.80 24.45
C GLU A 205 1.04 -8.65 23.90
N SER A 206 1.71 -7.66 23.32
CA SER A 206 1.09 -6.55 22.60
C SER A 206 1.84 -6.32 21.31
N PHE A 207 1.15 -5.78 20.31
CA PHE A 207 1.73 -5.51 19.01
C PHE A 207 1.29 -4.13 18.51
N THR A 208 2.07 -3.54 17.61
CA THR A 208 1.78 -2.20 17.08
C THR A 208 1.13 -2.33 15.72
N ILE A 209 -0.06 -1.76 15.56
CA ILE A 209 -0.74 -1.72 14.26
C ILE A 209 -0.17 -0.58 13.45
N THR A 210 0.54 -0.91 12.39
CA THR A 210 1.03 0.08 11.42
C THR A 210 0.21 0.10 10.15
N GLN A 211 -0.49 -0.99 9.80
CA GLN A 211 -1.30 -1.13 8.59
C GLN A 211 -2.46 -2.12 8.82
N ASN A 212 -3.32 -2.29 7.81
CA ASN A 212 -4.32 -3.36 7.82
C ASN A 212 -3.63 -4.73 7.90
N GLU A 213 -4.08 -5.60 8.80
CA GLU A 213 -3.49 -6.91 8.99
C GLU A 213 -4.53 -7.99 9.24
N THR A 214 -4.17 -9.22 8.88
CA THR A 214 -4.97 -10.41 9.17
C THR A 214 -4.21 -11.33 10.11
N LEU A 215 -4.71 -11.43 11.34
CA LEU A 215 -4.18 -12.36 12.33
C LEU A 215 -4.73 -13.75 12.06
N THR A 216 -3.86 -14.73 11.82
CA THR A 216 -4.28 -16.12 11.57
C THR A 216 -4.09 -16.97 12.82
N ALA A 217 -5.16 -17.61 13.29
CA ALA A 217 -5.12 -18.46 14.47
C ALA A 217 -4.20 -19.65 14.25
N THR A 218 -3.32 -19.91 15.21
CA THR A 218 -2.42 -21.08 15.23
C THR A 218 -2.85 -22.02 16.33
N TRP A 219 -2.78 -23.32 16.05
CA TRP A 219 -3.35 -24.39 16.88
C TRP A 219 -2.31 -25.47 17.16
N VAL A 220 -2.33 -26.03 18.36
CA VAL A 220 -1.48 -27.18 18.76
C VAL A 220 -2.39 -28.37 19.07
N ALA A 221 -2.07 -29.53 18.51
CA ALA A 221 -2.84 -30.76 18.74
C ALA A 221 -2.76 -31.13 20.23
N ASN A 222 -3.91 -31.47 20.81
CA ASN A 222 -3.97 -31.96 22.18
C ASN A 222 -3.32 -33.34 22.22
N THR A 223 -2.35 -33.54 23.11
CA THR A 223 -1.81 -34.87 23.38
C THR A 223 -2.76 -35.64 24.26
N GLU A 224 -3.13 -36.85 23.85
CA GLU A 224 -3.87 -37.83 24.66
C GLU A 224 -3.10 -38.29 25.90
#